data_AF-A0A927KI07-F1
#
_entry.id   AF-A0A927KI07-F1
#
_cell.length_a   1.000
_cell.length_b   1.000
_cell.length_c   1.000
_cell.angle_alpha   90.00
_cell.angle_beta   90.00
_cell.angle_gamma   90.00
#
_symmetry.space_group_name_H-M   'P 1'
#
loop_
_entity.id
_entity.type
_entity.pdbx_description
1 polymer ?
#
loop_
_entity_poly.entity_id
_entity_poly.type
_entity_poly.pdbx_seq_one_letter_code
_entity_poly.pdbx_strand_id
1 'polypeptide(L)'
;MACALPDEDRSRLAVFCYRRTHLRRLGLAIAATCSKRALVEESGHAGELIHFQAQNMEATLAGDRYMAPRHVKRPVSLYNC
;
A
#
# COMPACT_ATOMS: atom_id res chain seq x y z
N MET A 1 -16.33 -2.56 7.52
CA MET A 1 -17.62 -2.52 6.81
C MET A 1 -17.36 -2.45 5.30
N ALA A 2 -16.83 -3.53 4.73
CA ALA A 2 -16.63 -3.70 3.28
C ALA A 2 -17.37 -4.96 2.76
N CYS A 3 -18.07 -5.68 3.64
CA CYS A 3 -18.71 -6.97 3.37
C CYS A 3 -19.91 -6.89 2.41
N ALA A 4 -20.33 -5.70 1.98
CA ALA A 4 -21.48 -5.51 1.09
C ALA A 4 -21.11 -5.52 -0.40
N LEU A 5 -19.82 -5.51 -0.74
CA LEU A 5 -19.35 -5.47 -2.13
C LEU A 5 -18.92 -6.88 -2.62
N PRO A 6 -19.23 -7.22 -3.88
CA PRO A 6 -18.66 -8.39 -4.57
C PRO A 6 -17.13 -8.41 -4.48
N ASP A 7 -16.53 -9.61 -4.55
CA ASP A 7 -15.06 -9.77 -4.46
C ASP A 7 -14.32 -9.00 -5.56
N GLU A 8 -14.87 -8.92 -6.78
CA GLU A 8 -14.31 -8.11 -7.88
C GLU A 8 -14.27 -6.62 -7.55
N ASP A 9 -15.36 -6.04 -7.05
CA ASP A 9 -15.39 -4.62 -6.68
C ASP A 9 -14.43 -4.29 -5.53
N ARG A 10 -14.30 -5.21 -4.56
CA ARG A 10 -13.33 -5.08 -3.46
C ARG A 10 -11.90 -5.18 -3.95
N SER A 11 -11.63 -6.11 -4.88
CA SER A 11 -10.34 -6.26 -5.56
C SER A 11 -9.96 -4.96 -6.29
N ARG A 12 -10.87 -4.44 -7.10
CA ARG A 12 -10.67 -3.22 -7.88
C ARG A 12 -10.42 -2.00 -6.98
N LEU A 13 -11.17 -1.89 -5.88
CA LEU A 13 -10.95 -0.87 -4.86
C LEU A 13 -9.58 -1.02 -4.17
N ALA A 14 -9.18 -2.25 -3.82
CA ALA A 14 -7.89 -2.52 -3.20
C ALA A 14 -6.73 -2.09 -4.10
N VAL A 15 -6.79 -2.42 -5.39
CA VAL A 15 -5.80 -2.00 -6.40
C VAL A 15 -5.77 -0.48 -6.54
N PHE A 16 -6.95 0.17 -6.59
CA PHE A 16 -7.04 1.62 -6.67
C PHE A 16 -6.40 2.31 -5.47
N CYS A 17 -6.70 1.85 -4.24
CA CYS A 17 -6.12 2.37 -3.01
C CYS A 17 -4.61 2.09 -2.93
N TYR A 18 -4.16 0.92 -3.40
CA TYR A 18 -2.75 0.54 -3.39
C TYR A 18 -1.87 1.47 -4.25
N ARG A 19 -2.39 1.97 -5.38
CA ARG A 19 -1.67 2.91 -6.25
C ARG A 19 -1.47 4.30 -5.62
N ARG A 20 -2.18 4.64 -4.54
CA ARG A 20 -2.09 5.93 -3.84
C ARG A 20 -1.34 5.76 -2.53
N THR A 21 -0.19 6.39 -2.37
CA THR A 21 0.71 6.23 -1.21
C THR A 21 0.00 6.39 0.15
N HIS A 22 -0.81 7.43 0.31
CA HIS A 22 -1.54 7.69 1.56
C HIS A 22 -2.70 6.71 1.83
N LEU A 23 -3.20 6.02 0.80
CA LEU A 23 -4.24 4.98 0.93
C LEU A 23 -3.66 3.56 0.84
N ARG A 24 -2.35 3.42 0.64
CA ARG A 24 -1.71 2.12 0.43
C ARG A 24 -1.97 1.16 1.59
N ARG A 25 -1.90 1.66 2.83
CA ARG A 25 -2.25 0.88 4.04
C ARG A 25 -3.69 0.37 4.01
N LEU A 26 -4.62 1.19 3.56
CA LEU A 26 -6.03 0.83 3.46
C LEU A 26 -6.26 -0.16 2.32
N GLY A 27 -5.59 0.04 1.17
CA GLY A 27 -5.61 -0.90 0.05
C GLY A 27 -5.08 -2.29 0.43
N LEU A 28 -3.99 -2.36 1.19
CA LEU A 28 -3.46 -3.63 1.71
C LEU A 28 -4.40 -4.30 2.71
N ALA A 29 -5.05 -3.53 3.59
CA ALA A 29 -6.03 -4.07 4.53
C ALA A 29 -7.26 -4.66 3.80
N ILE A 30 -7.71 -4.03 2.72
CA ILE A 30 -8.79 -4.58 1.87
C ILE A 30 -8.29 -5.81 1.12
N ALA A 31 -7.10 -5.75 0.50
CA ALA A 31 -6.51 -6.86 -0.24
C ALA A 31 -6.30 -8.12 0.63
N ALA A 32 -6.02 -7.96 1.93
CA ALA A 32 -5.93 -9.08 2.88
C ALA A 32 -7.26 -9.81 3.09
N THR A 33 -8.40 -9.18 2.78
CA THR A 33 -9.75 -9.76 2.87
C THR A 33 -10.29 -10.26 1.53
N CYS A 34 -9.56 -10.04 0.43
CA CYS A 34 -9.95 -10.42 -0.92
C CYS A 34 -9.20 -11.68 -1.36
N SER A 35 -9.78 -12.42 -2.30
CA SER A 35 -9.11 -13.57 -2.91
C SER A 35 -7.97 -13.13 -3.83
N LYS A 36 -6.82 -13.83 -3.79
CA LYS A 36 -5.72 -13.68 -4.76
C LYS A 36 -6.22 -13.72 -6.20
N ARG A 37 -7.19 -14.60 -6.51
CA ARG A 37 -7.73 -14.73 -7.86
C ARG A 37 -8.38 -13.44 -8.36
N ALA A 38 -9.22 -12.81 -7.54
CA ALA A 38 -9.89 -11.56 -7.89
C ALA A 38 -8.89 -10.41 -8.10
N LEU A 39 -7.81 -10.36 -7.31
CA LEU A 39 -6.73 -9.38 -7.49
C LEU A 39 -5.96 -9.60 -8.80
N VAL A 40 -5.66 -10.86 -9.15
CA VAL A 40 -4.95 -11.21 -10.38
C VAL A 40 -5.83 -11.01 -11.62
N GLU A 41 -7.14 -11.23 -11.51
CA GLU A 41 -8.08 -10.98 -12.60
C GLU A 41 -8.18 -9.48 -12.93
N GLU A 42 -8.22 -8.62 -11.90
CA GLU A 42 -8.28 -7.16 -12.07
C GLU A 42 -6.95 -6.52 -12.47
N SER A 43 -5.82 -7.03 -11.98
CA SER A 43 -4.51 -6.34 -12.09
C SER A 43 -3.34 -7.23 -12.50
N GLY A 44 -3.61 -8.46 -12.92
CA GLY A 44 -2.61 -9.41 -13.41
C GLY A 44 -1.54 -9.71 -12.36
N HIS A 45 -0.28 -9.63 -12.79
CA HIS A 45 0.88 -9.87 -11.91
C HIS A 45 0.95 -8.88 -10.73
N ALA A 46 0.47 -7.65 -10.90
CA ALA A 46 0.43 -6.68 -9.80
C ALA A 46 -0.51 -7.16 -8.68
N GLY A 47 -1.60 -7.86 -9.01
CA GLY A 47 -2.54 -8.40 -8.05
C GLY A 47 -1.95 -9.48 -7.15
N GLU A 48 -1.12 -10.34 -7.72
CA GLU A 48 -0.37 -11.36 -6.97
C GLU A 48 0.62 -10.70 -5.99
N LEU A 49 1.33 -9.67 -6.43
CA LEU A 49 2.24 -8.91 -5.56
C LEU A 49 1.50 -8.18 -4.45
N ILE A 50 0.35 -7.56 -4.75
CA ILE A 50 -0.48 -6.86 -3.76
C ILE A 50 -0.98 -7.85 -2.71
N HIS A 51 -1.42 -9.05 -3.09
CA HIS A 51 -1.86 -10.08 -2.16
C HIS A 51 -0.71 -10.54 -1.25
N PHE A 52 0.48 -10.78 -1.80
CA PHE A 52 1.66 -11.15 -1.00
C PHE A 52 2.08 -10.03 -0.03
N GLN A 53 2.05 -8.78 -0.48
CA GLN A 53 2.32 -7.61 0.34
C GLN A 53 1.26 -7.40 1.43
N ALA A 54 -0.01 -7.72 1.15
CA ALA A 54 -1.09 -7.63 2.13
C ALA A 54 -0.90 -8.62 3.28
N GLN A 55 -0.41 -9.83 2.99
CA GLN A 55 -0.02 -10.81 4.01
C GLN A 55 1.19 -10.36 4.83
N ASN A 56 2.08 -9.56 4.22
CA ASN A 56 3.28 -9.02 4.84
C ASN A 56 3.19 -7.49 4.99
N MET A 57 2.04 -6.98 5.49
CA MET A 57 1.76 -5.55 5.48
C MET A 57 2.82 -4.72 6.21
N GLU A 58 3.39 -5.26 7.28
CA GLU A 58 4.40 -4.58 8.10
C GLU A 58 5.71 -4.37 7.33
N ALA A 59 6.18 -5.41 6.62
CA ALA A 59 7.34 -5.33 5.75
C ALA A 59 7.12 -4.35 4.58
N THR A 60 5.92 -4.35 4.01
CA THR A 60 5.55 -3.46 2.90
C THR A 60 5.53 -2.00 3.33
N LEU A 61 4.93 -1.69 4.49
CA LEU A 61 4.84 -0.33 5.03
C LEU A 61 6.20 0.18 5.56
N ALA A 62 7.06 -0.72 6.05
CA ALA A 62 8.43 -0.37 6.43
C ALA A 62 9.23 0.14 5.22
N GLY A 63 9.06 -0.48 4.05
CA GLY A 63 9.68 -0.02 2.80
C GLY A 63 9.19 1.36 2.33
N ASP A 64 7.92 1.70 2.56
CA ASP A 64 7.35 3.01 2.21
C ASP A 64 7.99 4.13 3.05
N ARG A 65 8.28 3.85 4.33
CA ARG A 65 9.02 4.78 5.22
C ARG A 65 10.48 4.96 4.79
N TYR A 66 11.07 3.96 4.14
CA TYR A 66 12.42 4.06 3.59
C TYR A 66 12.47 4.97 2.35
N MET A 67 11.40 4.98 1.54
CA MET A 67 11.21 5.88 0.39
C MET A 67 10.72 7.29 0.77
N ALA A 68 10.28 7.52 2.01
CA ALA A 68 9.94 8.86 2.47
C ALA A 68 11.16 9.77 2.34
N PRO A 69 11.03 10.96 1.71
CA PRO A 69 12.16 11.87 1.57
C PRO A 69 12.68 12.17 2.96
N ARG A 70 13.91 11.72 3.23
CA ARG A 70 14.69 12.11 4.40
C ARG A 70 14.96 13.61 4.28
N HIS A 71 13.95 14.44 4.56
CA HIS A 71 14.13 15.87 4.77
C HIS A 71 14.77 16.05 6.14
N VAL A 72 15.99 15.53 6.27
CA VAL A 72 16.93 15.88 7.34
C VAL A 72 17.19 17.36 7.11
N LYS A 73 16.46 18.21 7.82
CA LYS A 73 16.86 19.60 7.98
C LYS A 73 18.27 19.55 8.54
N ARG A 74 19.29 19.83 7.72
CA ARG A 74 20.65 19.99 8.21
C ARG A 74 20.58 21.05 9.32
N PRO A 75 21.11 20.81 10.53
CA PRO A 75 21.20 21.87 11.51
C PRO A 75 22.04 22.97 10.87
N VAL A 76 21.42 24.14 10.64
CA VAL A 76 22.12 25.32 10.15
C VAL A 76 23.02 25.74 11.30
N SER A 77 24.32 25.40 11.21
CA SER A 77 25.31 25.92 12.14
C SER A 77 25.52 27.39 11.84
N LEU A 78 24.84 28.26 12.59
CA LEU A 78 25.20 29.67 12.66
C LEU A 78 26.53 29.75 13.43
N TYR A 79 27.65 29.68 12.71
CA TYR A 79 28.88 30.22 13.23
C TYR A 79 28.69 31.74 13.33
N ASN A 80 28.49 32.21 14.55
CA ASN A 80 28.47 33.63 14.84
C ASN A 80 29.94 34.09 14.90
N CYS A 81 30.37 34.82 13.85
CA CYS A 81 31.55 35.67 13.92
C CYS A 81 31.26 36.90 14.79
#